data_AF-A0A521XFY8-F1
#
_entry.id   AF-A0A521XFY8-F1
#
_cell.length_a   1.000
_cell.length_b   1.000
_cell.length_c   1.000
_cell.angle_alpha   90.00
_cell.angle_beta   90.00
_cell.angle_gamma   90.00
#
_symmetry.space_group_name_H-M   'P 1'
#
loop_
_entity.id
_entity.type
_entity.pdbx_description
1 polymer ?
#
loop_
_entity_poly.entity_id
_entity_poly.type
_entity_poly.pdbx_seq_one_letter_code
_entity_poly.pdbx_strand_id
1 'polypeptide(L)'
;MSALLYNEDALTGIERVADSSVDLVIADPPYGLGKDYGNDSDRLGAREYLAWSRRWIDAVVPKLKANGSLYVFLTWQHSPEVFSHLKTRLAMMNEIIWDRRVPSMGGSTRKFSSVHDNIGFFVKSRDYYFDVDAVRIPYDAETKKARTRSIFMGKKWLEVGYNPKDVWSVSRLHRQHGERENHPTQKPLEIVERMVLASCPPGGTVLDPFMGSGTSAVAAARNGRRFVGFELNPDYFAIVEKRVAETINGKHGGNQDVASLLSVT
;
A
#
# COMPACT_ATOMS: atom_id res chain seq x y z
N MET A 1 -3.13 13.23 16.18
CA MET A 1 -3.41 12.38 15.01
C MET A 1 -4.57 11.50 15.40
N SER A 2 -5.66 11.42 14.63
CA SER A 2 -6.67 10.38 14.86
C SER A 2 -6.27 9.16 14.02
N ALA A 3 -5.89 8.08 14.71
CA ALA A 3 -5.64 6.78 14.14
C ALA A 3 -6.75 5.84 14.62
N LEU A 4 -7.44 5.20 13.67
CA LEU A 4 -8.54 4.28 13.94
C LEU A 4 -8.14 2.88 13.46
N LEU A 5 -8.00 1.94 14.39
CA LEU A 5 -7.67 0.57 14.08
C LEU A 5 -8.70 -0.34 14.74
N TYR A 6 -9.29 -1.23 13.96
CA TYR A 6 -10.37 -2.11 14.41
C TYR A 6 -9.98 -3.59 14.25
N ASN A 7 -10.14 -4.38 15.31
CA ASN A 7 -9.93 -5.83 15.25
C ASN A 7 -11.22 -6.53 14.81
N GLU A 8 -11.63 -6.33 13.56
CA GLU A 8 -12.86 -6.88 13.01
C GLU A 8 -12.72 -7.17 11.50
N ASP A 9 -13.69 -7.88 10.94
CA ASP A 9 -13.79 -8.09 9.49
C ASP A 9 -14.07 -6.77 8.76
N ALA A 10 -13.28 -6.48 7.73
CA ALA A 10 -13.36 -5.23 7.01
C ALA A 10 -14.71 -5.03 6.29
N LEU A 11 -15.35 -6.09 5.78
CA LEU A 11 -16.66 -5.95 5.11
C LEU A 11 -17.76 -5.55 6.09
N THR A 12 -17.60 -5.90 7.36
CA THR A 12 -18.52 -5.51 8.44
C THR A 12 -18.16 -4.12 8.99
N GLY A 13 -16.88 -3.90 9.29
CA GLY A 13 -16.41 -2.66 9.92
C GLY A 13 -16.40 -1.43 9.00
N ILE A 14 -16.41 -1.61 7.67
CA ILE A 14 -16.34 -0.50 6.70
C ILE A 14 -17.50 0.49 6.83
N GLU A 15 -18.63 0.10 7.43
CA GLU A 15 -19.76 1.00 7.73
C GLU A 15 -19.39 2.10 8.73
N ARG A 16 -18.38 1.89 9.59
CA ARG A 16 -17.84 2.90 10.50
C ARG A 16 -17.10 4.02 9.78
N VAL A 17 -16.65 3.76 8.56
CA VAL A 17 -15.96 4.75 7.73
C VAL A 17 -17.01 5.52 6.95
N ALA A 18 -17.08 6.83 7.15
CA ALA A 18 -17.99 7.69 6.40
C ALA A 18 -17.65 7.68 4.90
N ASP A 19 -18.67 7.80 4.05
CA ASP A 19 -18.45 7.97 2.63
C ASP A 19 -17.72 9.28 2.34
N SER A 20 -16.93 9.30 1.27
CA SER A 20 -16.14 10.48 0.86
C SER A 20 -15.26 11.07 1.97
N SER A 21 -14.69 10.23 2.83
CA SER A 21 -13.90 10.65 4.00
C SER A 21 -12.41 10.36 3.90
N VAL A 22 -11.99 9.43 3.03
CA VAL A 22 -10.58 9.02 2.91
C VAL A 22 -9.92 9.51 1.62
N ASP A 23 -8.65 9.87 1.70
CA ASP A 23 -7.89 10.42 0.57
C ASP A 23 -7.22 9.31 -0.24
N LEU A 24 -6.82 8.22 0.42
CA LEU A 24 -6.10 7.12 -0.19
C LEU A 24 -6.60 5.78 0.36
N VAL A 25 -6.87 4.82 -0.51
CA VAL A 25 -7.01 3.40 -0.14
C VAL A 25 -5.75 2.66 -0.57
N ILE A 26 -5.15 1.89 0.34
CA ILE A 26 -4.11 0.91 0.02
C ILE A 26 -4.63 -0.44 0.46
N ALA A 27 -4.85 -1.35 -0.48
CA ALA A 27 -5.38 -2.68 -0.20
C ALA A 27 -4.39 -3.77 -0.61
N ASP A 28 -4.04 -4.64 0.34
CA ASP A 28 -3.28 -5.87 0.11
C ASP A 28 -4.11 -7.08 0.56
N PRO A 29 -5.19 -7.42 -0.17
CA PRO A 29 -6.07 -8.52 0.20
C PRO A 29 -5.34 -9.88 0.19
N PRO A 30 -5.89 -10.92 0.85
CA PRO A 30 -5.62 -12.31 0.48
C PRO A 30 -5.72 -12.50 -1.05
N TYR A 31 -4.99 -13.47 -1.59
CA TYR A 31 -4.88 -13.74 -3.03
C TYR A 31 -5.50 -15.07 -3.47
N GLY A 32 -6.03 -15.88 -2.55
CA GLY A 32 -6.55 -17.21 -2.85
C GLY A 32 -5.45 -18.23 -3.17
N LEU A 33 -4.25 -18.07 -2.58
CA LEU A 33 -3.06 -18.88 -2.89
C LEU A 33 -2.71 -19.90 -1.80
N GLY A 34 -3.60 -20.11 -0.82
CA GLY A 34 -3.45 -21.08 0.26
C GLY A 34 -2.45 -20.67 1.35
N LYS A 35 -2.14 -19.38 1.50
CA LYS A 35 -1.35 -18.86 2.62
C LYS A 35 -2.14 -18.94 3.92
N ASP A 36 -1.41 -19.27 4.99
CA ASP A 36 -1.97 -19.33 6.32
C ASP A 36 -1.83 -17.96 6.99
N TYR A 37 -2.97 -17.28 7.17
CA TYR A 37 -3.10 -16.03 7.91
C TYR A 37 -3.76 -16.25 9.29
N GLY A 38 -3.82 -17.50 9.76
CA GLY A 38 -4.58 -17.90 10.96
C GLY A 38 -6.06 -18.13 10.69
N ASN A 39 -6.49 -18.16 9.42
CA ASN A 39 -7.87 -18.43 8.99
C ASN A 39 -7.90 -18.97 7.54
N ASP A 40 -9.10 -19.26 7.03
CA ASP A 40 -9.32 -19.83 5.68
C ASP A 40 -9.44 -18.78 4.55
N SER A 41 -9.18 -17.49 4.82
CA SER A 41 -9.41 -16.40 3.85
C SER A 41 -8.62 -16.54 2.55
N ASP A 42 -7.44 -17.17 2.57
CA ASP A 42 -6.62 -17.38 1.38
C ASP A 42 -6.85 -18.72 0.69
N ARG A 43 -7.86 -19.50 1.10
CA ARG A 43 -8.18 -20.83 0.54
C ARG A 43 -9.35 -20.81 -0.45
N LEU A 44 -9.88 -19.63 -0.79
CA LEU A 44 -11.00 -19.48 -1.71
C LEU A 44 -10.64 -19.96 -3.12
N GLY A 45 -11.57 -20.65 -3.78
CA GLY A 45 -11.45 -20.94 -5.21
C GLY A 45 -11.56 -19.66 -6.05
N ALA A 46 -11.01 -19.65 -7.26
CA ALA A 46 -10.93 -18.44 -8.10
C ALA A 46 -12.27 -17.70 -8.27
N ARG A 47 -13.39 -18.42 -8.44
CA ARG A 47 -14.73 -17.80 -8.58
C ARG A 47 -15.16 -17.10 -7.29
N GLU A 48 -14.98 -17.75 -6.15
CA GLU A 48 -15.34 -17.22 -4.83
C GLU A 48 -14.44 -16.04 -4.47
N TYR A 49 -13.13 -16.17 -4.74
CA TYR A 49 -12.17 -15.10 -4.59
C TYR A 49 -12.56 -13.84 -5.37
N LEU A 50 -12.95 -13.99 -6.64
CA LEU A 50 -13.38 -12.86 -7.47
C LEU A 50 -14.71 -12.27 -6.97
N ALA A 51 -15.67 -13.10 -6.56
CA ALA A 51 -16.93 -12.61 -5.99
C ALA A 51 -16.70 -11.84 -4.68
N TRP A 52 -15.87 -12.38 -3.79
CA TRP A 52 -15.44 -11.72 -2.55
C TRP A 52 -14.69 -10.42 -2.86
N SER A 53 -13.80 -10.44 -3.86
CA SER A 53 -13.03 -9.25 -4.27
C SER A 53 -13.94 -8.11 -4.72
N ARG A 54 -14.96 -8.42 -5.52
CA ARG A 54 -15.95 -7.43 -5.94
C ARG A 54 -16.69 -6.81 -4.77
N ARG A 55 -17.04 -7.61 -3.76
CA ARG A 55 -17.76 -7.13 -2.56
C ARG A 55 -16.95 -6.11 -1.78
N TRP A 56 -15.68 -6.39 -1.47
CA TRP A 56 -14.89 -5.42 -0.69
C TRP A 56 -14.56 -4.19 -1.52
N ILE A 57 -14.30 -4.34 -2.83
CA ILE A 57 -14.08 -3.19 -3.73
C ILE A 57 -15.31 -2.26 -3.72
N ASP A 58 -16.49 -2.84 -3.91
CA ASP A 58 -17.74 -2.06 -3.98
C ASP A 58 -18.07 -1.41 -2.63
N ALA A 59 -17.58 -1.96 -1.50
CA ALA A 59 -17.73 -1.37 -0.18
C ALA A 59 -16.73 -0.23 0.13
N VAL A 60 -15.49 -0.32 -0.36
CA VAL A 60 -14.44 0.69 -0.06
C VAL A 60 -14.45 1.88 -1.02
N VAL A 61 -14.87 1.70 -2.29
CA VAL A 61 -14.88 2.78 -3.29
C VAL A 61 -15.71 4.01 -2.87
N PRO A 62 -16.92 3.86 -2.26
CA PRO A 62 -17.68 5.00 -1.75
C PRO A 62 -16.93 5.84 -0.71
N LYS A 63 -15.99 5.24 0.03
CA LYS A 63 -15.24 5.90 1.11
C LYS A 63 -14.25 6.94 0.60
N LEU A 64 -13.77 6.79 -0.64
CA LEU A 64 -12.85 7.73 -1.27
C LEU A 64 -13.47 9.11 -1.45
N LYS A 65 -12.74 10.17 -1.11
CA LYS A 65 -13.06 11.55 -1.53
C LYS A 65 -13.02 11.69 -3.06
N ALA A 66 -13.65 12.74 -3.58
CA ALA A 66 -13.71 13.02 -5.02
C ALA A 66 -12.34 13.07 -5.72
N ASN A 67 -11.30 13.55 -5.01
CA ASN A 67 -9.91 13.60 -5.46
C ASN A 67 -9.04 12.42 -4.94
N GLY A 68 -9.69 11.38 -4.40
CA GLY A 68 -9.04 10.24 -3.77
C GLY A 68 -8.56 9.18 -4.75
N SER A 69 -7.61 8.37 -4.27
CA SER A 69 -6.91 7.33 -5.03
C SER A 69 -6.99 5.96 -4.36
N LEU A 70 -6.88 4.89 -5.14
CA LEU A 70 -6.83 3.50 -4.67
C LEU A 70 -5.63 2.77 -5.28
N TYR A 71 -4.86 2.12 -4.42
CA TYR A 71 -3.86 1.12 -4.80
C TYR A 71 -4.32 -0.26 -4.34
N VAL A 72 -4.24 -1.25 -5.22
CA VAL A 72 -4.51 -2.65 -4.87
C VAL A 72 -3.34 -3.52 -5.30
N PHE A 73 -2.76 -4.26 -4.36
CA PHE A 73 -1.78 -5.30 -4.65
C PHE A 73 -2.50 -6.59 -5.07
N LEU A 74 -1.98 -7.26 -6.09
CA LEU A 74 -2.50 -8.53 -6.62
C LEU A 74 -1.35 -9.37 -7.16
N THR A 75 -1.63 -10.64 -7.44
CA THR A 75 -0.83 -11.42 -8.38
C THR A 75 -1.40 -11.33 -9.78
N TRP A 76 -0.57 -11.63 -10.79
CA TRP A 76 -0.98 -11.70 -12.20
C TRP A 76 -2.17 -12.65 -12.46
N GLN A 77 -2.45 -13.61 -11.57
CA GLN A 77 -3.50 -14.61 -11.77
C GLN A 77 -4.91 -14.03 -11.72
N HIS A 78 -5.10 -12.96 -10.96
CA HIS A 78 -6.41 -12.34 -10.75
C HIS A 78 -6.43 -10.83 -11.03
N SER A 79 -5.26 -10.23 -11.35
CA SER A 79 -5.19 -8.82 -11.70
C SER A 79 -6.08 -8.43 -12.90
N PRO A 80 -6.22 -9.21 -13.98
CA PRO A 80 -7.07 -8.83 -15.10
C PRO A 80 -8.54 -8.65 -14.72
N GLU A 81 -9.10 -9.60 -13.95
CA GLU A 81 -10.50 -9.61 -13.56
C GLU A 81 -10.80 -8.54 -12.51
N VAL A 82 -9.92 -8.37 -11.52
CA VAL A 82 -10.06 -7.34 -10.49
C VAL A 82 -9.91 -5.95 -11.11
N PHE A 83 -8.96 -5.74 -12.02
CA PHE A 83 -8.82 -4.47 -12.74
C PHE A 83 -10.02 -4.19 -13.64
N SER A 84 -10.57 -5.20 -14.31
CA SER A 84 -11.79 -5.05 -15.10
C SER A 84 -12.95 -4.54 -14.25
N HIS A 85 -13.14 -5.12 -13.06
CA HIS A 85 -14.16 -4.64 -12.12
C HIS A 85 -13.88 -3.21 -11.65
N LEU A 86 -12.66 -2.90 -11.18
CA LEU A 86 -12.30 -1.54 -10.74
C LEU A 86 -12.47 -0.49 -11.84
N LYS A 87 -12.15 -0.80 -13.10
CA LYS A 87 -12.33 0.11 -14.25
C LYS A 87 -13.78 0.53 -14.51
N THR A 88 -14.74 -0.22 -14.00
CA THR A 88 -16.17 0.16 -14.09
C THR A 88 -16.61 1.10 -12.96
N ARG A 89 -15.74 1.37 -11.97
CA ARG A 89 -16.00 2.26 -10.83
C ARG A 89 -15.03 3.45 -10.76
N LEU A 90 -13.78 3.26 -11.18
CA LEU A 90 -12.68 4.23 -11.08
C LEU A 90 -11.89 4.28 -12.40
N ALA A 91 -11.17 5.37 -12.63
CA ALA A 91 -10.24 5.47 -13.75
C ALA A 91 -8.88 4.85 -13.36
N MET A 92 -8.37 3.91 -14.16
CA MET A 92 -7.03 3.34 -13.96
C MET A 92 -5.96 4.30 -14.50
N MET A 93 -4.98 4.66 -13.67
CA MET A 93 -3.85 5.51 -14.06
C MET A 93 -2.63 4.69 -14.45
N ASN A 94 -2.28 3.67 -13.64
CA ASN A 94 -1.17 2.78 -13.93
C ASN A 94 -1.45 1.34 -13.53
N GLU A 95 -0.87 0.42 -14.28
CA GLU A 95 -0.48 -0.88 -13.77
C GLU A 95 0.99 -0.78 -13.36
N ILE A 96 1.25 -0.86 -12.06
CA ILE A 96 2.60 -0.80 -11.51
C ILE A 96 3.08 -2.23 -11.29
N ILE A 97 4.27 -2.55 -11.80
CA ILE A 97 4.93 -3.84 -11.60
C ILE A 97 5.91 -3.71 -10.45
N TRP A 98 5.64 -4.43 -9.36
CA TRP A 98 6.61 -4.57 -8.28
C TRP A 98 7.59 -5.69 -8.62
N ASP A 99 8.79 -5.34 -9.07
CA ASP A 99 9.91 -6.27 -9.20
C ASP A 99 10.51 -6.53 -7.82
N ARG A 100 10.42 -7.79 -7.38
CA ARG A 100 10.72 -8.18 -6.01
C ARG A 100 12.21 -8.42 -5.78
N ARG A 101 13.05 -8.32 -6.82
CA ARG A 101 14.51 -8.46 -6.82
C ARG A 101 15.08 -9.73 -6.17
N VAL A 102 14.24 -10.69 -5.78
CA VAL A 102 14.70 -11.93 -5.15
C VAL A 102 15.10 -12.93 -6.24
N PRO A 103 16.34 -13.44 -6.24
CA PRO A 103 16.66 -14.64 -7.01
C PRO A 103 15.83 -15.79 -6.42
N SER A 104 14.83 -16.26 -7.16
CA SER A 104 14.02 -17.40 -6.74
C SER A 104 14.95 -18.60 -6.53
N MET A 105 15.08 -19.06 -5.28
CA MET A 105 15.73 -20.34 -4.98
C MET A 105 14.85 -21.45 -5.53
N GLY A 106 15.20 -21.97 -6.71
CA GLY A 106 14.38 -22.93 -7.45
C GLY A 106 13.25 -22.26 -8.26
N GLY A 107 12.75 -22.99 -9.26
CA GLY A 107 11.75 -22.49 -10.18
C GLY A 107 11.05 -23.64 -10.92
N SER A 108 9.95 -23.31 -11.59
CA SER A 108 9.28 -24.31 -12.43
C SER A 108 10.12 -24.59 -13.68
N THR A 109 10.21 -25.85 -14.08
CA THR A 109 10.77 -26.24 -15.40
C THR A 109 9.73 -26.17 -16.52
N ARG A 110 8.46 -25.91 -16.18
CA ARG A 110 7.32 -25.92 -17.12
C ARG A 110 6.81 -24.52 -17.46
N LYS A 111 7.25 -23.49 -16.73
CA LYS A 111 6.87 -22.08 -16.93
C LYS A 111 7.88 -21.14 -16.27
N PHE A 112 7.86 -19.86 -16.65
CA PHE A 112 8.63 -18.83 -15.94
C PHE A 112 8.10 -18.62 -14.52
N SER A 113 9.01 -18.58 -13.54
CA SER A 113 8.66 -18.24 -12.16
C SER A 113 8.27 -16.77 -12.06
N SER A 114 7.16 -16.47 -11.36
CA SER A 114 6.81 -15.08 -11.09
C SER A 114 7.73 -14.46 -10.04
N VAL A 115 8.39 -13.38 -10.42
CA VAL A 115 9.23 -12.54 -9.55
C VAL A 115 8.64 -11.16 -9.32
N HIS A 116 7.39 -10.94 -9.75
CA HIS A 116 6.69 -9.68 -9.57
C HIS A 116 5.30 -9.88 -8.97
N ASP A 117 4.76 -8.79 -8.43
CA ASP A 117 3.35 -8.62 -8.09
C ASP A 117 2.82 -7.43 -8.91
N ASN A 118 1.51 -7.39 -9.15
CA ASN A 118 0.84 -6.34 -9.90
C ASN A 118 0.19 -5.38 -8.91
N ILE A 119 0.30 -4.08 -9.16
CA ILE A 119 -0.31 -3.04 -8.34
C ILE A 119 -1.17 -2.18 -9.25
N GLY A 120 -2.49 -2.20 -9.04
CA GLY A 120 -3.39 -1.32 -9.77
C GLY A 120 -3.49 0.04 -9.09
N PHE A 121 -3.20 1.13 -9.82
CA PHE A 121 -3.41 2.50 -9.36
C PHE A 121 -4.65 3.09 -10.04
N PHE A 122 -5.65 3.44 -9.24
CA PHE A 122 -6.94 3.96 -9.67
C PHE A 122 -7.28 5.28 -8.99
N VAL A 123 -8.08 6.12 -9.66
CA VAL A 123 -8.48 7.44 -9.17
C VAL A 123 -9.98 7.65 -9.32
N LYS A 124 -10.60 8.36 -8.37
CA LYS A 124 -12.05 8.63 -8.38
C LYS A 124 -12.45 9.69 -9.41
N SER A 125 -11.57 10.64 -9.70
CA SER A 125 -11.76 11.65 -10.73
C SER A 125 -10.43 12.03 -11.38
N ARG A 126 -10.49 12.84 -12.45
CA ARG A 126 -9.29 13.38 -13.12
C ARG A 126 -8.55 14.42 -12.28
N ASP A 127 -9.23 15.04 -11.31
CA ASP A 127 -8.65 16.00 -10.37
C ASP A 127 -8.24 15.29 -9.08
N TYR A 128 -7.38 14.28 -9.21
CA TYR A 128 -6.89 13.50 -8.08
C TYR A 128 -5.62 14.12 -7.50
N TYR A 129 -5.42 13.97 -6.18
CA TYR A 129 -4.18 14.40 -5.55
C TYR A 129 -3.01 13.52 -6.02
N PHE A 130 -1.95 14.14 -6.56
CA PHE A 130 -0.72 13.44 -6.93
C PHE A 130 0.52 14.34 -6.81
N ASP A 131 1.40 14.03 -5.86
CA ASP A 131 2.68 14.70 -5.64
C ASP A 131 3.83 13.83 -6.15
N VAL A 132 4.18 14.02 -7.43
CA VAL A 132 5.32 13.33 -8.05
C VAL A 132 6.65 13.77 -7.46
N ASP A 133 6.75 15.01 -6.96
CA ASP A 133 8.01 15.56 -6.46
C ASP A 133 8.39 14.92 -5.12
N ALA A 134 7.41 14.57 -4.29
CA ALA A 134 7.61 13.83 -3.04
C ALA A 134 8.19 12.43 -3.22
N VAL A 135 8.18 11.88 -4.44
CA VAL A 135 8.61 10.50 -4.72
C VAL A 135 9.67 10.38 -5.80
N ARG A 136 10.27 11.48 -6.26
CA ARG A 136 11.32 11.42 -7.29
C ARG A 136 12.49 10.56 -6.85
N ILE A 137 13.05 9.83 -7.80
CA ILE A 137 14.29 9.08 -7.60
C ILE A 137 15.47 9.99 -7.98
N PRO A 138 16.42 10.24 -7.07
CA PRO A 138 17.63 10.98 -7.40
C PRO A 138 18.43 10.29 -8.50
N TYR A 139 19.06 11.08 -9.37
CA TYR A 139 20.07 10.53 -10.28
C TYR A 139 21.33 10.16 -9.51
N ASP A 140 21.95 9.05 -9.87
CA ASP A 140 23.32 8.75 -9.45
C ASP A 140 24.29 9.78 -10.06
N ALA A 141 25.48 9.89 -9.45
CA ALA A 141 26.47 10.90 -9.83
C ALA A 141 26.95 10.75 -11.29
N GLU A 142 27.02 9.52 -11.79
CA GLU A 142 27.46 9.22 -13.16
C GLU A 142 26.40 9.66 -14.17
N THR A 143 25.14 9.31 -13.96
CA THR A 143 24.01 9.74 -14.79
C THR A 143 23.87 11.26 -14.77
N LYS A 144 24.08 11.91 -13.62
CA LYS A 144 24.03 13.38 -13.51
C LYS A 144 25.12 14.03 -14.36
N LYS A 145 26.35 13.48 -14.33
CA LYS A 145 27.49 13.95 -15.15
C LYS A 145 27.29 13.69 -16.65
N ALA A 146 26.67 12.57 -17.02
CA ALA A 146 26.35 12.27 -18.42
C ALA A 146 25.27 13.20 -18.99
N ARG A 147 24.38 13.71 -18.14
CA ARG A 147 23.24 14.57 -18.53
C ARG A 147 23.49 16.06 -18.39
N THR A 148 24.69 16.50 -18.01
CA THR A 148 25.11 17.92 -17.97
C THR A 148 25.33 18.57 -19.35
N ARG A 149 24.81 18.01 -20.45
CA ARG A 149 24.82 18.70 -21.75
C ARG A 149 24.02 20.01 -21.65
N SER A 150 24.46 21.07 -22.34
CA SER A 150 23.93 22.44 -22.20
C SER A 150 22.41 22.55 -22.31
N ILE A 151 21.78 21.71 -23.15
CA ILE A 151 20.33 21.66 -23.37
C ILE A 151 19.51 21.24 -22.12
N PHE A 152 20.15 20.66 -21.11
CA PHE A 152 19.49 20.19 -19.90
C PHE A 152 19.75 21.07 -18.67
N MET A 153 20.68 22.02 -18.73
CA MET A 153 20.94 22.92 -17.60
C MET A 153 19.67 23.70 -17.20
N GLY A 154 19.40 23.79 -15.89
CA GLY A 154 18.24 24.48 -15.34
C GLY A 154 16.91 23.69 -15.37
N LYS A 155 16.91 22.42 -15.80
CA LYS A 155 15.70 21.59 -15.72
C LYS A 155 15.53 21.02 -14.31
N LYS A 156 14.40 21.34 -13.66
CA LYS A 156 14.02 20.87 -12.31
C LYS A 156 14.31 19.38 -12.08
N TRP A 157 13.96 18.50 -13.03
CA TRP A 157 14.19 17.05 -12.86
C TRP A 157 15.66 16.63 -12.71
N LEU A 158 16.63 17.41 -13.20
CA LEU A 158 18.06 17.10 -12.98
C LEU A 158 18.51 17.39 -11.55
N GLU A 159 17.81 18.31 -10.88
CA GLU A 159 18.12 18.72 -9.51
C GLU A 159 17.36 17.87 -8.51
N VAL A 160 16.05 17.66 -8.73
CA VAL A 160 15.18 16.94 -7.79
C VAL A 160 14.96 15.47 -8.14
N GLY A 161 15.47 14.99 -9.27
CA GLY A 161 15.36 13.59 -9.71
C GLY A 161 14.24 13.32 -10.71
N TYR A 162 14.09 12.05 -11.08
CA TYR A 162 13.15 11.60 -12.11
C TYR A 162 11.91 10.93 -11.52
N ASN A 163 10.82 10.94 -12.30
CA ASN A 163 9.60 10.21 -11.96
C ASN A 163 9.91 8.70 -11.81
N PRO A 164 9.50 8.02 -10.72
CA PRO A 164 9.79 6.60 -10.44
C PRO A 164 9.39 5.59 -11.51
N LYS A 165 8.57 6.00 -12.48
CA LYS A 165 7.93 5.14 -13.46
C LYS A 165 7.02 4.11 -12.78
N ASP A 166 6.62 3.09 -13.51
CA ASP A 166 5.66 2.07 -13.10
C ASP A 166 6.29 0.67 -12.96
N VAL A 167 7.63 0.57 -13.01
CA VAL A 167 8.36 -0.64 -12.61
C VAL A 167 9.17 -0.31 -11.36
N TRP A 168 8.72 -0.83 -10.22
CA TRP A 168 9.31 -0.54 -8.91
C TRP A 168 10.10 -1.74 -8.44
N SER A 169 11.43 -1.62 -8.47
CA SER A 169 12.30 -2.70 -8.04
C SER A 169 12.71 -2.53 -6.58
N VAL A 170 11.99 -3.20 -5.68
CA VAL A 170 12.19 -3.17 -4.22
C VAL A 170 12.25 -4.61 -3.71
N SER A 171 13.30 -4.96 -2.98
CA SER A 171 13.45 -6.33 -2.48
C SER A 171 12.35 -6.70 -1.47
N ARG A 172 11.88 -7.95 -1.51
CA ARG A 172 11.06 -8.50 -0.40
C ARG A 172 11.84 -8.48 0.91
N LEU A 173 11.11 -8.42 2.02
CA LEU A 173 11.68 -8.53 3.36
C LEU A 173 12.11 -9.98 3.63
N HIS A 174 13.42 -10.22 3.67
CA HIS A 174 13.95 -11.52 4.12
C HIS A 174 13.79 -11.68 5.64
N ARG A 175 13.99 -12.90 6.16
CA ARG A 175 13.78 -13.24 7.58
C ARG A 175 14.55 -12.35 8.57
N GLN A 176 15.76 -11.91 8.23
CA GLN A 176 16.62 -11.09 9.11
C GLN A 176 16.45 -9.58 8.91
N HIS A 177 15.45 -9.13 8.13
CA HIS A 177 15.35 -7.72 7.79
C HIS A 177 14.84 -6.95 9.01
N GLY A 178 15.42 -5.78 9.35
CA GLY A 178 15.04 -5.05 10.56
C GLY A 178 13.58 -4.59 10.61
N GLU A 179 12.94 -4.48 9.44
CA GLU A 179 11.49 -4.18 9.33
C GLU A 179 10.59 -5.42 9.52
N ARG A 180 11.14 -6.64 9.53
CA ARG A 180 10.38 -7.89 9.42
C ARG A 180 9.64 -8.22 10.72
N GLU A 181 8.33 -8.35 10.60
CA GLU A 181 7.45 -8.84 11.66
C GLU A 181 7.00 -10.29 11.43
N ASN A 182 6.36 -10.88 12.44
CA ASN A 182 5.77 -12.21 12.37
C ASN A 182 4.45 -12.24 11.57
N HIS A 183 4.52 -11.90 10.28
CA HIS A 183 3.41 -11.92 9.33
C HIS A 183 3.85 -12.55 8.01
N PRO A 184 3.16 -13.52 7.38
CA PRO A 184 3.71 -14.30 6.27
C PRO A 184 4.06 -13.48 5.01
N THR A 185 3.35 -12.39 4.73
CA THR A 185 3.45 -11.67 3.45
C THR A 185 3.60 -10.15 3.62
N GLN A 186 4.29 -9.70 4.67
CA GLN A 186 4.53 -8.27 4.90
C GLN A 186 5.16 -7.58 3.68
N LYS A 187 4.55 -6.47 3.25
CA LYS A 187 5.07 -5.59 2.21
C LYS A 187 6.18 -4.69 2.77
N PRO A 188 7.27 -4.42 2.00
CA PRO A 188 8.30 -3.48 2.41
C PRO A 188 7.76 -2.07 2.60
N LEU A 189 8.24 -1.35 3.61
CA LEU A 189 7.79 0.01 3.88
C LEU A 189 8.01 0.96 2.70
N GLU A 190 9.15 0.85 2.01
CA GLU A 190 9.52 1.74 0.89
C GLU A 190 8.44 1.81 -0.19
N ILE A 191 7.83 0.67 -0.55
CA ILE A 191 6.85 0.62 -1.64
C ILE A 191 5.53 1.28 -1.24
N VAL A 192 5.12 1.09 0.02
CA VAL A 192 3.88 1.63 0.57
C VAL A 192 4.05 3.13 0.88
N GLU A 193 5.20 3.53 1.41
CA GLU A 193 5.55 4.93 1.68
C GLU A 193 5.55 5.77 0.40
N ARG A 194 6.01 5.22 -0.72
CA ARG A 194 5.89 5.84 -2.05
C ARG A 194 4.42 6.13 -2.41
N MET A 195 3.51 5.20 -2.18
CA MET A 195 2.07 5.41 -2.46
C MET A 195 1.47 6.49 -1.57
N VAL A 196 1.80 6.48 -0.27
CA VAL A 196 1.32 7.48 0.70
C VAL A 196 1.81 8.88 0.34
N LEU A 197 3.09 9.03 0.03
CA LEU A 197 3.68 10.32 -0.32
C LEU A 197 3.12 10.88 -1.63
N ALA A 198 2.98 10.03 -2.65
CA ALA A 198 2.46 10.45 -3.94
C ALA A 198 0.97 10.78 -3.89
N SER A 199 0.16 9.98 -3.20
CA SER A 199 -1.30 9.95 -3.43
C SER A 199 -2.15 10.26 -2.19
N CYS A 200 -1.54 10.61 -1.06
CA CYS A 200 -2.23 11.13 0.12
C CYS A 200 -1.68 12.50 0.53
N PRO A 201 -2.51 13.56 0.54
CA PRO A 201 -2.07 14.89 0.92
C PRO A 201 -1.52 14.90 2.36
N PRO A 202 -0.63 15.83 2.71
CA PRO A 202 -0.21 16.04 4.09
C PRO A 202 -1.42 16.18 5.03
N GLY A 203 -1.43 15.43 6.13
CA GLY A 203 -2.58 15.37 7.03
C GLY A 203 -3.82 14.67 6.47
N GLY A 204 -3.75 14.07 5.28
CA GLY A 204 -4.81 13.23 4.69
C GLY A 204 -4.99 11.90 5.42
N THR A 205 -5.98 11.13 5.00
CA THR A 205 -6.39 9.86 5.64
C THR A 205 -6.22 8.68 4.69
N VAL A 206 -5.47 7.67 5.14
CA VAL A 206 -5.25 6.40 4.43
C VAL A 206 -6.19 5.33 5.00
N LEU A 207 -6.94 4.64 4.15
CA LEU A 207 -7.72 3.45 4.51
C LEU A 207 -6.97 2.20 4.06
N ASP A 208 -6.79 1.25 4.97
CA ASP A 208 -6.35 -0.12 4.64
C ASP A 208 -7.37 -1.14 5.20
N PRO A 209 -8.13 -1.82 4.32
CA PRO A 209 -9.07 -2.85 4.75
C PRO A 209 -8.39 -4.18 5.15
N PHE A 210 -7.09 -4.35 4.91
CA PHE A 210 -6.36 -5.61 5.13
C PHE A 210 -4.98 -5.31 5.75
N MET A 211 -4.98 -4.76 6.96
CA MET A 211 -3.80 -4.17 7.59
C MET A 211 -2.60 -5.13 7.67
N GLY A 212 -2.82 -6.43 7.89
CA GLY A 212 -1.77 -7.44 8.04
C GLY A 212 -0.80 -7.03 9.14
N SER A 213 0.47 -6.83 8.80
CA SER A 213 1.47 -6.31 9.74
C SER A 213 1.43 -4.78 9.95
N GLY A 214 0.53 -4.05 9.31
CA GLY A 214 0.33 -2.60 9.52
C GLY A 214 1.26 -1.68 8.73
N THR A 215 1.84 -2.13 7.60
CA THR A 215 2.82 -1.32 6.85
C THR A 215 2.22 -0.01 6.32
N SER A 216 0.94 0.01 5.92
CA SER A 216 0.20 1.22 5.50
C SER A 216 0.00 2.20 6.65
N ALA A 217 -0.37 1.72 7.84
CA ALA A 217 -0.50 2.54 9.05
C ALA A 217 0.83 3.17 9.46
N VAL A 218 1.92 2.38 9.45
CA VAL A 218 3.28 2.86 9.71
C VAL A 218 3.69 3.92 8.69
N ALA A 219 3.49 3.67 7.39
CA ALA A 219 3.79 4.63 6.33
C ALA A 219 3.01 5.94 6.51
N ALA A 220 1.71 5.86 6.83
CA ALA A 220 0.88 7.03 7.09
C ALA A 220 1.40 7.83 8.31
N ALA A 221 1.59 7.17 9.45
CA ALA A 221 2.06 7.79 10.69
C ALA A 221 3.46 8.43 10.53
N ARG A 222 4.41 7.71 9.89
CA ARG A 222 5.76 8.20 9.56
C ARG A 222 5.73 9.47 8.70
N ASN A 223 4.69 9.65 7.91
CA ASN A 223 4.59 10.78 6.99
C ASN A 223 3.57 11.84 7.42
N GLY A 224 3.07 11.80 8.66
CA GLY A 224 2.17 12.87 9.12
C GLY A 224 0.74 12.75 8.58
N ARG A 225 0.34 11.56 8.13
CA ARG A 225 -1.02 11.25 7.66
C ARG A 225 -1.77 10.51 8.76
N ARG A 226 -3.10 10.58 8.71
CA ARG A 226 -4.01 9.75 9.49
C ARG A 226 -4.21 8.41 8.80
N PHE A 227 -4.69 7.42 9.54
CA PHE A 227 -5.12 6.17 8.95
C PHE A 227 -6.38 5.63 9.62
N VAL A 228 -7.11 4.81 8.88
CA VAL A 228 -8.16 3.93 9.35
C VAL A 228 -7.91 2.54 8.79
N GLY A 229 -8.12 1.48 9.56
CA GLY A 229 -8.08 0.14 8.97
C GLY A 229 -8.52 -0.98 9.87
N PHE A 230 -8.55 -2.16 9.26
CA PHE A 230 -9.16 -3.36 9.79
C PHE A 230 -8.15 -4.51 9.72
N GLU A 231 -8.03 -5.26 10.81
CA GLU A 231 -7.29 -6.52 10.83
C GLU A 231 -8.11 -7.57 11.57
N LEU A 232 -8.37 -8.69 10.90
CA LEU A 232 -9.22 -9.75 11.45
C LEU A 232 -8.48 -10.59 12.49
N ASN A 233 -7.18 -10.84 12.29
CA ASN A 233 -6.39 -11.68 13.18
C ASN A 233 -5.89 -10.86 14.40
N PRO A 234 -6.25 -11.22 15.64
CA PRO A 234 -5.85 -10.47 16.83
C PRO A 234 -4.32 -10.40 17.04
N ASP A 235 -3.58 -11.42 16.62
CA ASP A 235 -2.11 -11.41 16.73
C ASP A 235 -1.49 -10.39 15.76
N TYR A 236 -2.04 -10.29 14.54
CA TYR A 236 -1.59 -9.32 13.54
C TYR A 236 -2.04 -7.90 13.90
N PHE A 237 -3.23 -7.77 14.48
CA PHE A 237 -3.70 -6.52 15.05
C PHE A 237 -2.74 -5.99 16.12
N ALA A 238 -2.32 -6.84 17.06
CA ALA A 238 -1.35 -6.46 18.09
C ALA A 238 0.02 -6.04 17.51
N ILE A 239 0.45 -6.67 16.40
CA ILE A 239 1.64 -6.23 15.65
C ILE A 239 1.43 -4.80 15.12
N VAL A 240 0.28 -4.51 14.51
CA VAL A 240 -0.03 -3.18 13.96
C VAL A 240 0.01 -2.12 15.06
N GLU A 241 -0.65 -2.38 16.19
CA GLU A 241 -0.68 -1.45 17.34
C GLU A 241 0.74 -1.12 17.82
N LYS A 242 1.57 -2.15 18.05
CA LYS A 242 2.94 -1.99 18.50
C LYS A 242 3.75 -1.12 17.53
N ARG A 243 3.74 -1.46 16.23
CA ARG A 243 4.53 -0.73 15.21
C ARG A 243 4.09 0.72 15.09
N VAL A 244 2.79 0.99 15.17
CA VAL A 244 2.27 2.36 15.10
C VAL A 244 2.66 3.14 16.34
N ALA A 245 2.53 2.56 17.54
CA ALA A 245 2.93 3.21 18.79
C ALA A 245 4.42 3.57 18.78
N GLU A 246 5.29 2.64 18.36
CA GLU A 246 6.74 2.88 18.21
C GLU A 246 7.02 4.00 17.20
N THR A 247 6.30 4.03 16.08
CA THR A 247 6.43 5.06 15.05
C THR A 247 6.05 6.45 15.57
N ILE A 248 4.94 6.55 16.30
CA ILE A 248 4.47 7.82 16.87
C ILE A 248 5.44 8.27 17.96
N ASN A 249 5.92 7.37 18.81
CA ASN A 249 6.88 7.67 19.90
C ASN A 249 8.24 8.11 19.38
N GLY A 250 8.75 7.46 18.35
CA GLY A 250 10.03 7.81 17.72
C GLY A 250 10.05 9.23 17.14
N LYS A 251 8.89 9.82 16.84
CA LYS A 251 8.76 11.22 16.40
C LYS A 251 8.70 12.24 17.53
N HIS A 252 8.24 11.86 18.72
CA HIS A 252 7.92 12.82 19.79
C HIS A 252 8.97 12.89 20.91
N GLY A 253 10.01 12.06 20.88
CA GLY A 253 11.13 12.17 21.83
C GLY A 253 10.70 12.02 23.30
N GLY A 254 10.22 10.83 23.69
CA GLY A 254 10.04 10.43 25.09
C GLY A 254 8.69 10.76 25.74
N ASN A 255 8.13 9.75 26.42
CA ASN A 255 7.08 9.79 27.45
C ASN A 255 5.91 10.78 27.24
N GLN A 256 5.07 10.53 26.23
CA GLN A 256 3.67 10.95 26.26
C GLN A 256 2.75 9.73 26.18
N ASP A 257 1.63 9.76 26.91
CA ASP A 257 0.62 8.70 26.96
C ASP A 257 -0.06 8.51 25.59
N VAL A 258 0.50 7.61 24.78
CA VAL A 258 0.11 7.32 23.39
C VAL A 258 -1.28 6.71 23.28
N ALA A 259 -1.79 6.13 24.37
CA ALA A 259 -3.14 5.56 24.43
C ALA A 259 -4.24 6.59 24.07
N SER A 260 -3.95 7.89 24.16
CA SER A 260 -4.87 8.96 23.74
C SER A 260 -4.85 9.30 22.25
N LEU A 261 -3.82 8.86 21.50
CA LEU A 261 -3.62 9.15 20.07
C LEU A 261 -4.14 8.03 19.15
N LEU A 262 -4.30 6.83 19.70
CA LEU A 262 -4.94 5.69 19.04
C LEU A 262 -6.33 5.53 19.65
N SER A 263 -7.38 5.80 18.90
CA SER A 263 -8.72 5.36 19.29
C SER A 263 -8.86 3.92 18.84
N VAL A 264 -8.32 3.01 19.64
CA VAL A 264 -8.42 1.56 19.44
C VAL A 264 -9.81 1.14 19.91
N THR A 265 -10.57 0.41 19.08
CA THR A 265 -11.90 -0.11 19.41
C THR A 265 -12.07 -1.48 18.79
#